data_AF-A0A9D6K3H3-F1
#
_entry.id   AF-A0A9D6K3H3-F1
#
_cell.length_a   1.000
_cell.length_b   1.000
_cell.length_c   1.000
_cell.angle_alpha   90.00
_cell.angle_beta   90.00
_cell.angle_gamma   90.00
#
_symmetry.space_group_name_H-M   'P 1'
#
loop_
_entity.id
_entity.type
_entity.pdbx_description
1 polymer ?
#
loop_
_entity_poly.entity_id
_entity_poly.type
_entity_poly.pdbx_seq_one_letter_code
_entity_poly.pdbx_strand_id
1 'polypeptide(L)'
;MFFQFFKWDLNNIGHISEQHVAPDEAEEVCYNNPLVCKTSLGRYCLLGRTDGGRYLTIIVDLMAKETVRVITARDMSQAERKRFYGR
;
A
#
# COMPACT_ATOMS: atom_id res chain seq x y z
N MET A 1 12.97 -0.90 -2.63
CA MET A 1 12.49 0.49 -2.66
C MET A 1 12.15 0.82 -1.23
N PHE A 2 12.86 1.74 -0.58
CA PHE A 2 12.56 2.15 0.79
C PHE A 2 11.79 3.47 0.71
N PHE A 3 10.58 3.51 1.27
CA PHE A 3 9.81 4.73 1.40
C PHE A 3 10.17 5.34 2.75
N GLN A 4 10.67 6.56 2.74
CA GLN A 4 11.17 7.23 3.95
C GLN A 4 10.11 8.14 4.57
N PHE A 5 9.16 8.63 3.75
CA PHE A 5 8.16 9.59 4.19
C PHE A 5 6.78 9.27 3.60
N PHE A 6 5.76 9.21 4.46
CA PHE A 6 4.37 9.04 4.07
C PHE A 6 3.63 10.37 4.21
N LYS A 7 2.96 10.79 3.12
CA LYS A 7 2.09 11.96 3.14
C LYS A 7 0.65 11.52 3.41
N TRP A 8 0.22 11.77 4.64
CA TRP A 8 -1.15 11.57 5.10
C TRP A 8 -1.88 12.93 5.20
N ASP A 9 -3.12 12.97 4.73
CA ASP A 9 -4.04 14.11 4.83
C ASP A 9 -5.37 13.57 5.39
N LEU A 10 -6.14 14.39 6.11
CA LEU A 10 -7.42 13.92 6.70
C LEU A 10 -8.36 13.22 5.70
N ASN A 11 -8.33 13.65 4.42
CA ASN A 11 -9.13 13.04 3.37
C ASN A 11 -8.65 11.63 2.98
N ASN A 12 -7.34 11.36 2.96
CA ASN A 12 -6.85 10.01 2.63
C ASN A 12 -6.95 9.07 3.82
N ILE A 13 -6.71 9.56 5.04
CA ILE A 13 -6.93 8.81 6.28
C ILE A 13 -8.40 8.37 6.35
N GLY A 14 -9.34 9.31 6.13
CA GLY A 14 -10.78 9.00 6.10
C GLY A 14 -11.11 7.94 5.06
N HIS A 15 -10.68 8.14 3.81
CA HIS A 15 -10.96 7.21 2.71
C HIS A 15 -10.43 5.79 2.95
N ILE A 16 -9.25 5.66 3.57
CA ILE A 16 -8.62 4.36 3.84
C ILE A 16 -9.24 3.70 5.06
N SER A 17 -9.63 4.49 6.06
CA SER A 17 -10.39 4.00 7.21
C SER A 17 -11.76 3.44 6.80
N GLU A 18 -12.40 3.97 5.76
CA GLU A 18 -13.63 3.39 5.19
C GLU A 18 -13.42 1.99 4.61
N GLN A 19 -12.18 1.62 4.27
CA GLN A 19 -11.81 0.29 3.80
C GLN A 19 -11.31 -0.63 4.93
N HIS A 20 -11.49 -0.23 6.20
CA HIS A 20 -11.01 -0.97 7.37
C HIS A 20 -9.49 -1.23 7.36
N VAL A 21 -8.73 -0.25 6.86
CA VAL A 21 -7.27 -0.26 6.89
C VAL A 21 -6.80 0.94 7.69
N ALA A 22 -5.91 0.71 8.65
CA ALA A 22 -5.25 1.80 9.37
C ALA A 22 -4.05 2.34 8.57
N PRO A 23 -3.70 3.64 8.71
CA PRO A 23 -2.45 4.18 8.16
C PRO A 23 -1.23 3.35 8.57
N ASP A 24 -1.17 2.93 9.84
CA ASP A 24 -0.10 2.10 10.38
C ASP A 24 0.02 0.75 9.65
N GLU A 25 -1.09 0.07 9.35
CA GLU A 25 -1.09 -1.18 8.57
C GLU A 25 -0.55 -0.96 7.14
N ALA A 26 -0.82 0.22 6.55
CA ALA A 26 -0.31 0.57 5.24
C ALA A 26 1.20 0.81 5.27
N GLU A 27 1.70 1.43 6.34
CA GLU A 27 3.13 1.64 6.58
C GLU A 27 3.83 0.30 6.84
N GLU A 28 3.27 -0.57 7.68
CA GLU A 28 3.78 -1.93 7.93
C GLU A 28 4.00 -2.69 6.62
N VAL A 29 3.00 -2.73 5.73
CA VAL A 29 3.12 -3.39 4.43
C VAL A 29 4.22 -2.78 3.58
N CYS A 30 4.41 -1.47 3.62
CA CYS A 30 5.49 -0.79 2.92
C CYS A 30 6.87 -1.18 3.46
N TYR A 31 6.99 -1.36 4.78
CA TYR A 31 8.23 -1.80 5.43
C TYR A 31 8.48 -3.30 5.28
N ASN A 32 7.44 -4.13 5.21
CA ASN A 32 7.51 -5.59 5.13
C ASN A 32 7.82 -6.11 3.71
N ASN A 33 8.67 -5.38 2.98
CA ASN A 33 9.15 -5.68 1.65
C ASN A 33 8.02 -6.09 0.67
N PRO A 34 7.09 -5.18 0.32
CA PRO A 34 5.93 -5.51 -0.51
C PRO A 34 6.32 -5.80 -1.95
N LEU A 35 5.46 -6.49 -2.67
CA LEU A 35 5.57 -6.70 -4.12
C LEU A 35 5.12 -5.43 -4.81
N VAL A 36 6.06 -4.78 -5.48
CA VAL A 36 5.81 -3.51 -6.17
C VAL A 36 5.42 -3.78 -7.63
N CYS A 37 4.24 -3.34 -8.02
CA CYS A 37 3.71 -3.41 -9.38
C CYS A 37 3.46 -1.99 -9.91
N LYS A 38 4.06 -1.64 -11.04
CA LYS A 38 3.78 -0.35 -11.69
C LYS A 38 2.48 -0.45 -12.48
N THR A 39 1.59 0.52 -12.28
CA THR A 39 0.34 0.64 -13.05
C THR A 39 0.54 1.49 -14.29
N SER A 40 -0.31 1.31 -15.30
CA SER A 40 -0.26 2.08 -16.56
C SER A 40 -0.52 3.58 -16.36
N LEU A 41 -1.10 3.96 -15.21
CA LEU A 41 -1.40 5.35 -14.84
C LEU A 41 -0.23 6.04 -14.10
N GLY A 42 0.97 5.46 -14.12
CA GLY A 42 2.14 6.02 -13.44
C GLY A 42 2.15 5.84 -11.91
N ARG A 43 1.13 5.19 -11.35
CA ARG A 43 1.03 4.89 -9.91
C ARG A 43 1.68 3.55 -9.57
N TYR A 44 1.99 3.36 -8.30
CA TYR A 44 2.59 2.13 -7.79
C TYR A 44 1.57 1.37 -6.96
N CYS A 45 1.47 0.08 -7.20
CA CYS A 45 0.67 -0.85 -6.42
C CYS A 45 1.63 -1.70 -5.57
N LEU A 46 1.41 -1.75 -4.27
CA LEU A 46 2.18 -2.49 -3.29
C LEU A 46 1.28 -3.60 -2.76
N LEU A 47 1.71 -4.84 -2.95
CA LEU A 47 1.04 -6.01 -2.40
C LEU A 47 1.90 -6.55 -1.26
N GLY A 48 1.44 -6.54 -0.03
CA GLY A 48 2.19 -7.12 1.07
C GLY A 48 1.33 -7.59 2.23
N ARG A 49 2.00 -8.06 3.28
CA ARG A 49 1.37 -8.60 4.47
C ARG A 49 1.66 -7.67 5.66
N THR A 50 0.64 -7.34 6.43
CA THR A 50 0.77 -6.63 7.71
C THR A 50 1.38 -7.55 8.76
N ASP A 51 1.83 -7.01 9.88
CA ASP A 51 2.38 -7.83 10.97
C ASP A 51 1.28 -8.67 11.65
N GLY A 52 0.04 -8.16 11.63
CA GLY A 52 -1.16 -8.92 12.02
C GLY A 52 -1.56 -10.03 11.05
N GLY A 53 -0.84 -10.23 9.94
CA GLY A 53 -1.07 -11.32 9.00
C GLY A 53 -2.13 -11.06 7.92
N ARG A 54 -2.66 -9.83 7.83
CA ARG A 54 -3.58 -9.43 6.75
C ARG A 54 -2.82 -9.18 5.47
N TYR A 55 -3.46 -9.44 4.33
CA TYR A 55 -2.88 -9.19 3.01
C TYR A 55 -3.53 -7.96 2.41
N LEU A 56 -2.75 -6.89 2.23
CA LEU A 56 -3.26 -5.62 1.76
C LEU A 56 -2.68 -5.25 0.39
N THR A 57 -3.55 -4.67 -0.44
CA THR A 57 -3.21 -3.94 -1.65
C THR A 57 -3.19 -2.45 -1.33
N ILE A 58 -2.06 -1.80 -1.58
CA ILE A 58 -1.87 -0.37 -1.36
C ILE A 58 -1.50 0.30 -2.67
N ILE A 59 -2.28 1.30 -3.07
CA ILE A 59 -1.99 2.14 -4.22
C ILE A 59 -1.36 3.41 -3.72
N VAL A 60 -0.12 3.67 -4.15
CA VAL A 60 0.64 4.85 -3.79
C VAL A 60 1.04 5.65 -5.02
N ASP A 61 1.11 6.96 -4.82
CA ASP A 61 1.72 7.90 -5.75
C ASP A 61 3.13 8.23 -5.25
N LEU A 62 4.12 8.08 -6.12
CA LEU A 62 5.52 8.40 -5.80
C LEU A 62 5.76 9.89 -6.04
N MET A 63 6.04 10.62 -4.96
CA MET A 63 6.48 12.01 -5.01
C MET A 63 8.02 12.10 -4.98
N ALA A 64 8.55 13.31 -5.14
CA ALA A 64 9.99 13.56 -5.05
C ALA A 64 10.55 13.19 -3.67
N LYS A 65 11.86 12.86 -3.60
CA LYS A 65 12.61 12.57 -2.36
C LYS A 65 12.01 11.44 -1.50
N GLU A 66 11.78 10.27 -2.09
CA GLU A 66 11.38 9.04 -1.35
C GLU A 66 10.07 9.20 -0.56
N THR A 67 9.26 10.19 -0.92
CA THR A 67 7.97 10.47 -0.31
C THR A 67 6.87 9.77 -1.09
N VAL A 68 6.00 9.03 -0.41
CA VAL A 68 4.82 8.42 -1.00
C VAL A 68 3.55 9.03 -0.46
N ARG A 69 2.54 9.13 -1.32
CA ARG A 69 1.17 9.41 -0.91
C ARG A 69 0.36 8.14 -1.06
N VAL A 70 -0.21 7.65 0.03
CA VAL A 70 -1.19 6.57 -0.04
C VAL A 70 -2.49 7.13 -0.60
N ILE A 71 -2.93 6.57 -1.71
CA ILE A 71 -4.18 6.95 -2.40
C ILE A 71 -5.32 6.05 -1.94
N THR A 72 -5.05 4.74 -1.85
CA THR A 72 -6.03 3.73 -1.46
C THR A 72 -5.30 2.57 -0.80
N ALA A 73 -5.88 1.99 0.26
CA ALA A 73 -5.48 0.70 0.79
C ALA A 73 -6.73 -0.14 1.03
N ARG A 74 -6.65 -1.44 0.74
CA ARG A 74 -7.75 -2.40 0.88
C ARG A 74 -7.20 -3.82 1.04
N ASP A 75 -8.03 -4.74 1.49
CA ASP A 75 -7.71 -6.16 1.45
C ASP A 75 -7.46 -6.65 0.01
N MET A 76 -6.46 -7.53 -0.14
CA MET A 76 -6.13 -8.15 -1.42
C MET A 76 -7.29 -9.00 -1.94
N SER A 77 -7.59 -8.86 -3.23
CA SER A 77 -8.45 -9.82 -3.93
C SER A 77 -7.75 -11.17 -4.09
N GLN A 78 -8.51 -12.25 -4.29
CA GLN A 78 -7.96 -13.59 -4.48
C GLN A 78 -6.91 -13.67 -5.62
N ALA A 79 -7.12 -12.94 -6.71
CA ALA A 79 -6.17 -12.88 -7.83
C ALA A 79 -4.84 -12.20 -7.45
N GLU A 80 -4.91 -11.10 -6.68
CA GLU A 80 -3.74 -10.38 -6.18
C GLU A 80 -2.96 -11.23 -5.18
N ARG A 81 -3.68 -11.95 -4.32
CA ARG A 81 -3.09 -12.87 -3.34
C ARG A 81 -2.35 -14.02 -4.02
N LYS A 82 -2.90 -14.61 -5.08
CA LYS A 82 -2.18 -15.61 -5.90
C LYS A 82 -0.89 -15.03 -6.49
N ARG A 83 -0.94 -13.80 -7.00
CA ARG A 83 0.24 -13.11 -7.53
C ARG A 83 1.28 -12.82 -6.45
N PHE A 84 0.86 -12.49 -5.23
CA PHE A 84 1.74 -12.27 -4.10
C PHE A 84 2.45 -13.56 -3.64
N TYR A 85 1.74 -14.69 -3.57
CA TYR A 85 2.36 -15.99 -3.24
C TYR A 85 3.30 -16.53 -4.32
N GLY A 86 3.11 -16.12 -5.57
CA GLY A 86 3.98 -16.51 -6.69
C GLY A 86 5.23 -15.64 -6.86
N ARG A 87 5.54 -14.76 -5.90
CA ARG A 87 6.71 -13.86 -5.92
C ARG A 87 7.98 -14.55 -5.45
#